data_AF-A0A061LZC2-F1
#
_entry.id   AF-A0A061LZC2-F1
#
_cell.length_a   1.000
_cell.length_b   1.000
_cell.length_c   1.000
_cell.angle_alpha   90.00
_cell.angle_beta   90.00
_cell.angle_gamma   90.00
#
_symmetry.space_group_name_H-M   'P 1'
#
loop_
_entity.id
_entity.type
_entity.pdbx_description
1 polymer ?
#
loop_
_entity_poly.entity_id
_entity_poly.type
_entity_poly.pdbx_seq_one_letter_code
_entity_poly.pdbx_strand_id
1 'polypeptide(L)'
;MAGAAALSFGLVGTFSLPAYATAPDPEGGIDGYQAPAQSLQTVQVDETVVPIAAPEGEVGADVLAQERQQQEAEEAAKRAEELQAQQVSTSSSFSGKDIPAGVGAQGIVNAALAQLGVMQDCTALVENSLRAVGIPAGDLGTQIGEYTGLGGTLVTSGDYAPGDVLIWSGRHVAVYIGNGQAVHGGYGGNQTVVAGAFIDGAPSGVVRFG
;
A
#
# COMPACT_ATOMS: atom_id res chain seq x y z
N MET A 1 -49.49 -19.30 2.60
CA MET A 1 -49.77 -19.69 1.19
C MET A 1 -48.86 -18.81 0.33
N ALA A 2 -47.58 -19.17 0.22
CA ALA A 2 -46.99 -20.00 -0.83
C ALA A 2 -46.94 -19.29 -2.20
N GLY A 3 -45.72 -19.06 -2.72
CA GLY A 3 -45.44 -18.53 -4.06
C GLY A 3 -44.04 -17.90 -4.12
N ALA A 4 -42.98 -18.71 -4.12
CA ALA A 4 -42.32 -19.31 -5.30
C ALA A 4 -41.08 -18.50 -5.71
N ALA A 5 -39.93 -18.97 -5.22
CA ALA A 5 -38.59 -18.52 -5.59
C ALA A 5 -38.23 -19.04 -7.00
N ALA A 6 -37.68 -18.18 -7.84
CA ALA A 6 -37.02 -18.56 -9.08
C ALA A 6 -35.49 -18.46 -8.85
N LEU A 7 -34.84 -19.61 -8.69
CA LEU A 7 -33.39 -19.73 -8.70
C LEU A 7 -32.95 -20.14 -10.11
N SER A 8 -32.29 -19.25 -10.82
CA SER A 8 -31.59 -19.57 -12.06
C SER A 8 -30.23 -20.16 -11.75
N PHE A 9 -30.07 -21.46 -11.95
CA PHE A 9 -28.78 -22.15 -12.06
C PHE A 9 -28.47 -22.39 -13.53
N GLY A 10 -27.32 -21.95 -14.00
CA GLY A 10 -26.85 -22.28 -15.34
C GLY A 10 -25.47 -21.72 -15.65
N LEU A 11 -24.45 -22.59 -15.61
CA LEU A 11 -23.66 -23.05 -16.76
C LEU A 11 -22.25 -23.49 -16.31
N VAL A 12 -22.15 -24.72 -15.81
CA VAL A 12 -20.85 -25.36 -15.52
C VAL A 12 -20.12 -25.57 -16.85
N GLY A 13 -19.05 -24.81 -17.07
CA GLY A 13 -18.14 -25.00 -18.19
C GLY A 13 -17.35 -26.30 -18.02
N THR A 14 -17.49 -27.21 -18.98
CA THR A 14 -16.70 -28.43 -19.09
C THR A 14 -15.28 -28.09 -19.54
N PHE A 15 -14.32 -28.02 -18.61
CA PHE A 15 -12.90 -28.05 -18.96
C PHE A 15 -12.54 -29.46 -19.43
N SER A 16 -12.29 -29.60 -20.73
CA SER A 16 -11.76 -30.83 -21.33
C SER A 16 -10.25 -30.89 -21.08
N LEU A 17 -9.81 -31.71 -20.13
CA LEU A 17 -8.40 -32.10 -19.98
C LEU A 17 -8.06 -33.12 -21.08
N PRO A 18 -7.05 -32.92 -21.94
CA PRO A 18 -6.52 -34.03 -22.72
C PRO A 18 -5.80 -34.98 -21.76
N ALA A 19 -6.32 -36.20 -21.64
CA ALA A 19 -5.69 -37.26 -20.89
C ALA A 19 -4.40 -37.68 -21.61
N TYR A 20 -3.24 -37.25 -21.10
CA TYR A 20 -1.97 -37.90 -21.43
C TYR A 20 -1.96 -39.24 -20.70
N ALA A 21 -2.34 -40.29 -21.43
CA ALA A 21 -2.26 -41.66 -20.95
C ALA A 21 -0.80 -42.05 -20.79
N THR A 22 -0.41 -42.28 -19.54
CA THR A 22 0.84 -42.92 -19.15
C THR A 22 0.82 -44.35 -19.71
N ALA A 23 1.84 -44.72 -20.48
CA ALA A 23 2.00 -46.07 -20.99
C ALA A 23 2.15 -47.10 -19.86
N PRO A 24 1.60 -48.31 -20.07
CA PRO A 24 2.29 -49.52 -19.63
C PRO A 24 2.47 -50.51 -20.80
N ASP A 25 3.72 -50.87 -21.06
CA ASP A 25 4.12 -52.16 -21.67
C ASP A 25 4.35 -53.16 -20.52
N PRO A 26 4.42 -54.49 -20.73
CA PRO A 26 4.07 -55.30 -21.90
C PRO A 26 3.12 -56.47 -21.53
N GLU A 27 2.56 -57.18 -22.52
CA GLU A 27 2.41 -58.66 -22.54
C GLU A 27 1.40 -59.12 -23.63
N GLY A 28 1.83 -60.09 -24.44
CA GLY A 28 0.92 -60.95 -25.22
C GLY A 28 0.93 -60.70 -26.73
N GLY A 29 1.81 -61.41 -27.44
CA GLY A 29 1.77 -61.49 -28.90
C GLY A 29 0.67 -62.40 -29.42
N ILE A 30 0.07 -62.01 -30.55
CA ILE A 30 -0.56 -62.92 -31.51
C ILE A 30 -0.44 -62.33 -32.92
N ASP A 31 0.08 -63.18 -33.82
CA ASP A 31 0.38 -62.94 -35.23
C ASP A 31 -0.81 -62.46 -36.06
N GLY A 32 -0.57 -61.56 -37.02
CA GLY A 32 -1.51 -61.48 -38.15
C GLY A 32 -1.52 -60.30 -39.10
N TYR A 33 -0.71 -59.23 -38.98
CA TYR A 33 -0.72 -58.16 -40.00
C TYR A 33 0.68 -57.57 -40.24
N GLN A 34 1.37 -58.09 -41.26
CA GLN A 34 2.44 -57.37 -41.95
C GLN A 34 1.81 -56.31 -42.85
N ALA A 35 2.02 -55.03 -42.52
CA ALA A 35 1.88 -53.92 -43.46
C ALA A 35 3.27 -53.26 -43.63
N PRO A 36 3.69 -52.91 -44.87
CA PRO A 36 5.07 -52.63 -45.20
C PRO A 36 5.61 -51.38 -44.47
N ALA A 37 6.81 -51.51 -43.93
CA ALA A 37 7.57 -50.42 -43.32
C ALA A 37 7.71 -49.24 -44.29
N GLN A 38 7.02 -48.15 -44.01
CA GLN A 38 7.28 -46.85 -44.62
C GLN A 38 8.49 -46.24 -43.90
N SER A 39 9.64 -46.21 -44.56
CA SER A 39 10.83 -45.53 -44.04
C SER A 39 10.61 -44.01 -44.11
N LEU A 40 10.25 -43.39 -42.99
CA LEU A 40 10.33 -41.93 -42.86
C LEU A 40 11.82 -41.54 -42.77
N GLN A 41 12.37 -40.97 -43.85
CA GLN A 41 13.64 -40.26 -43.78
C GLN A 41 13.41 -38.96 -43.00
N THR A 42 13.84 -38.92 -41.74
CA THR A 42 13.96 -37.67 -41.01
C THR A 42 15.19 -36.93 -41.52
N VAL A 43 14.96 -35.79 -42.18
CA VAL A 43 16.02 -34.78 -42.34
C VAL A 43 16.37 -34.32 -40.92
N GLN A 44 17.63 -34.47 -40.52
CA GLN A 44 18.17 -33.78 -39.35
C GLN A 44 18.03 -32.28 -39.60
N VAL A 45 17.00 -31.68 -39.01
CA VAL A 45 16.92 -30.23 -38.88
C VAL A 45 17.77 -29.89 -37.66
N ASP A 46 18.91 -29.26 -37.92
CA ASP A 46 19.74 -28.63 -36.91
C ASP A 46 18.83 -27.75 -36.04
N GLU A 47 18.68 -28.12 -34.77
CA GLU A 47 17.90 -27.37 -33.79
C GLU A 47 18.64 -26.07 -33.48
N THR A 48 18.51 -25.09 -34.36
CA THR A 48 18.86 -23.71 -34.03
C THR A 48 17.77 -23.22 -33.09
N VAL A 49 17.98 -23.43 -31.79
CA VAL A 49 17.18 -22.84 -30.72
C VAL A 49 17.36 -21.33 -30.81
N VAL A 50 16.48 -20.67 -31.55
CA VAL A 50 16.29 -19.23 -31.40
C VAL A 50 15.47 -19.07 -30.12
N PRO A 51 16.01 -18.46 -29.04
CA PRO A 51 15.21 -18.22 -27.85
C PRO A 51 14.07 -17.29 -28.25
N ILE A 52 12.85 -17.83 -28.22
CA ILE A 52 11.64 -17.01 -28.22
C ILE A 52 11.65 -16.31 -26.87
N ALA A 53 12.15 -15.07 -26.85
CA ALA A 53 11.97 -14.17 -25.74
C ALA A 53 10.46 -13.92 -25.61
N ALA A 54 9.82 -14.67 -24.73
CA ALA A 54 8.54 -14.28 -24.18
C ALA A 54 8.76 -12.90 -23.55
N PRO A 55 7.96 -11.86 -23.87
CA PRO A 55 7.97 -10.68 -23.02
C PRO A 55 7.54 -11.15 -21.63
N GLU A 56 8.47 -11.11 -20.70
CA GLU A 56 8.23 -11.39 -19.29
C GLU A 56 7.16 -10.41 -18.84
N GLY A 57 5.92 -10.90 -18.80
CA GLY A 57 4.77 -10.21 -18.24
C GLY A 57 4.90 -10.17 -16.72
N GLU A 58 5.98 -9.58 -16.23
CA GLU A 58 6.14 -9.21 -14.83
C GLU A 58 5.37 -7.90 -14.65
N VAL A 59 4.05 -7.97 -14.61
CA VAL A 59 3.34 -7.07 -13.69
C VAL A 59 3.78 -7.51 -12.30
N GLY A 60 4.93 -6.97 -11.89
CA GLY A 60 5.63 -7.37 -10.69
C GLY A 60 4.72 -7.27 -9.47
N ALA A 61 4.98 -8.08 -8.45
CA ALA A 61 4.31 -7.95 -7.15
C ALA A 61 4.31 -6.49 -6.64
N ASP A 62 5.28 -5.69 -7.07
CA ASP A 62 5.38 -4.25 -6.82
C ASP A 62 4.21 -3.45 -7.40
N VAL A 63 3.73 -3.77 -8.61
CA VAL A 63 2.56 -3.10 -9.21
C VAL A 63 1.30 -3.41 -8.41
N LEU A 64 1.09 -4.67 -8.03
CA LEU A 64 -0.04 -5.10 -7.20
C LEU A 64 0.01 -4.48 -5.79
N ALA A 65 1.20 -4.29 -5.22
CA ALA A 65 1.38 -3.61 -3.94
C ALA A 65 1.08 -2.11 -4.08
N GLN A 66 1.54 -1.48 -5.16
CA GLN A 66 1.32 -0.08 -5.45
C GLN A 66 -0.15 0.22 -5.74
N GLU A 67 -0.84 -0.64 -6.48
CA GLU A 67 -2.29 -0.55 -6.72
C GLU A 67 -3.09 -0.67 -5.42
N ARG A 68 -2.70 -1.58 -4.51
CA ARG A 68 -3.34 -1.72 -3.20
C ARG A 68 -3.13 -0.49 -2.33
N GLN A 69 -1.91 0.05 -2.31
CA GLN A 69 -1.59 1.29 -1.61
C GLN A 69 -2.37 2.48 -2.18
N GLN A 70 -2.53 2.55 -3.50
CA GLN A 70 -3.34 3.61 -4.14
C GLN A 70 -4.83 3.47 -3.79
N GLN A 71 -5.38 2.27 -3.78
CA GLN A 71 -6.78 2.04 -3.39
C GLN A 71 -7.03 2.39 -1.92
N GLU A 72 -6.14 1.95 -1.03
CA GLU A 72 -6.21 2.31 0.39
C GLU A 72 -6.06 3.81 0.58
N ALA A 73 -5.15 4.44 -0.19
CA ALA A 73 -4.96 5.88 -0.15
C ALA A 73 -6.18 6.67 -0.64
N GLU A 74 -6.87 6.17 -1.66
CA GLU A 74 -8.08 6.82 -2.19
C GLU A 74 -9.27 6.69 -1.23
N GLU A 75 -9.46 5.51 -0.63
CA GLU A 75 -10.51 5.29 0.38
C GLU A 75 -10.24 6.14 1.63
N ALA A 76 -8.98 6.21 2.05
CA ALA A 76 -8.57 7.01 3.18
C ALA A 76 -8.64 8.52 2.90
N ALA A 77 -8.35 8.96 1.66
CA ALA A 77 -8.55 10.34 1.24
C ALA A 77 -10.02 10.76 1.30
N LYS A 78 -10.96 9.89 0.89
CA LYS A 78 -12.41 10.16 1.02
C LYS A 78 -12.83 10.31 2.48
N ARG A 79 -12.32 9.44 3.37
CA ARG A 79 -12.56 9.56 4.81
C ARG A 79 -11.94 10.83 5.42
N ALA A 80 -10.80 11.24 4.89
CA ALA A 80 -10.13 12.46 5.30
C ALA A 80 -10.87 13.73 4.86
N GLU A 81 -11.51 13.72 3.68
CA GLU A 81 -12.43 14.79 3.26
C GLU A 81 -13.64 14.91 4.21
N GLU A 82 -14.20 13.79 4.68
CA GLU A 82 -15.25 13.81 5.70
C GLU A 82 -14.77 14.40 7.03
N LEU A 83 -13.54 14.09 7.46
CA LEU A 83 -12.93 14.65 8.67
C LEU A 83 -12.62 16.15 8.51
N GLN A 84 -12.10 16.57 7.35
CA GLN A 84 -11.90 17.98 7.02
C GLN A 84 -13.21 18.75 7.07
N ALA A 85 -14.30 18.20 6.50
CA ALA A 85 -15.62 18.83 6.50
C ALA A 85 -16.18 19.04 7.92
N GLN A 86 -15.86 18.15 8.87
CA GLN A 86 -16.22 18.33 10.29
C GLN A 86 -15.32 19.36 11.01
N GLN A 87 -14.07 19.56 10.56
CA GLN A 87 -13.05 20.37 11.23
C GLN A 87 -13.01 21.85 10.83
N VAL A 88 -13.75 22.29 9.80
CA VAL A 88 -13.82 23.71 9.36
C VAL A 88 -14.37 24.67 10.46
N SER A 89 -14.88 24.13 11.57
CA SER A 89 -15.53 24.89 12.63
C SER A 89 -14.58 25.54 13.67
N THR A 90 -13.27 25.29 13.66
CA THR A 90 -12.37 25.70 14.76
C THR A 90 -10.98 26.20 14.34
N SER A 91 -10.88 27.12 13.37
CA SER A 91 -9.61 27.76 13.00
C SER A 91 -9.32 29.01 13.84
N SER A 92 -8.41 28.92 14.81
CA SER A 92 -7.83 30.09 15.49
C SER A 92 -6.33 30.12 15.20
N SER A 93 -5.83 31.21 14.62
CA SER A 93 -4.40 31.43 14.36
C SER A 93 -3.66 31.66 15.68
N PHE A 94 -2.60 30.91 15.97
CA PHE A 94 -1.83 31.06 17.21
C PHE A 94 -0.33 31.20 16.93
N SER A 95 0.32 32.10 17.67
CA SER A 95 1.72 32.48 17.54
C SER A 95 2.49 31.89 18.73
N GLY A 96 3.54 31.13 18.44
CA GLY A 96 4.21 30.25 19.40
C GLY A 96 4.72 30.90 20.68
N LYS A 97 4.26 30.37 21.81
CA LYS A 97 5.07 29.77 22.88
C LYS A 97 4.10 28.95 23.73
N ASP A 98 4.39 27.66 23.87
CA ASP A 98 3.54 26.62 24.47
C ASP A 98 2.19 26.48 23.76
N ILE A 99 2.15 25.60 22.75
CA ILE A 99 0.89 25.27 22.10
C ILE A 99 0.12 24.34 23.03
N PRO A 100 -1.08 24.73 23.52
CA PRO A 100 -1.85 23.84 24.37
C PRO A 100 -2.10 22.51 23.65
N ALA A 101 -1.90 21.40 24.38
CA ALA A 101 -2.31 20.07 23.95
C ALA A 101 -3.74 20.15 23.37
N GLY A 102 -3.89 19.73 22.11
CA GLY A 102 -5.16 19.82 21.38
C GLY A 102 -5.26 20.97 20.38
N VAL A 103 -4.84 22.20 20.70
CA VAL A 103 -4.85 23.30 19.71
C VAL A 103 -3.69 23.14 18.73
N GLY A 104 -2.52 22.72 19.23
CA GLY A 104 -1.35 22.42 18.41
C GLY A 104 -1.53 21.14 17.63
N ALA A 105 -1.98 20.08 18.32
CA ALA A 105 -2.27 18.79 17.72
C ALA A 105 -3.28 18.91 16.55
N GLN A 106 -4.39 19.63 16.75
CA GLN A 106 -5.39 19.83 15.71
C GLN A 106 -4.87 20.71 14.55
N GLY A 107 -4.05 21.72 14.86
CA GLY A 107 -3.38 22.53 13.83
C GLY A 107 -2.42 21.70 12.97
N ILE A 108 -1.67 20.77 13.58
CA ILE A 108 -0.77 19.85 12.88
C ILE A 108 -1.57 18.93 11.94
N VAL A 109 -2.69 18.37 12.42
CA VAL A 109 -3.59 17.54 11.59
C VAL A 109 -4.12 18.33 10.40
N ASN A 110 -4.67 19.53 10.63
CA ASN A 110 -5.22 20.37 9.57
C ASN A 110 -4.15 20.73 8.54
N ALA A 111 -2.93 21.07 9.00
CA ALA A 111 -1.82 21.40 8.13
C ALA A 111 -1.33 20.20 7.31
N ALA A 112 -1.32 18.99 7.89
CA ALA A 112 -0.99 17.77 7.15
C ALA A 112 -2.04 17.47 6.08
N LEU A 113 -3.33 17.55 6.43
CA LEU A 113 -4.44 17.31 5.50
C LEU A 113 -4.51 18.36 4.38
N ALA A 114 -4.11 19.61 4.64
CA ALA A 114 -4.04 20.65 3.61
C ALA A 114 -2.96 20.39 2.54
N GLN A 115 -2.07 19.42 2.77
CA GLN A 115 -1.00 19.07 1.85
C GLN A 115 -1.32 17.85 0.98
N LEU A 116 -2.53 17.28 1.07
CA LEU A 116 -2.93 16.15 0.23
C LEU A 116 -2.78 16.48 -1.26
N GLY A 117 -2.21 15.52 -2.01
CA GLY A 117 -1.91 15.69 -3.43
C GLY A 117 -0.58 16.39 -3.75
N VAL A 118 0.11 16.95 -2.75
CA VAL A 118 1.42 17.57 -2.97
C VAL A 118 2.50 16.49 -3.09
N MET A 119 3.33 16.56 -4.14
CA MET A 119 4.53 15.73 -4.29
C MET A 119 5.66 16.28 -3.40
N GLN A 120 5.96 15.59 -2.30
CA GLN A 120 6.97 15.99 -1.32
C GLN A 120 7.40 14.79 -0.46
N ASP A 121 8.54 14.89 0.19
CA ASP A 121 9.05 13.86 1.10
C ASP A 121 8.26 13.79 2.42
N CYS A 122 8.40 12.66 3.12
CA CYS A 122 7.73 12.43 4.39
C CYS A 122 8.14 13.45 5.47
N THR A 123 9.41 13.84 5.52
CA THR A 123 9.91 14.83 6.46
C THR A 123 9.42 16.24 6.12
N ALA A 124 9.41 16.60 4.83
CA ALA A 124 8.87 17.87 4.35
C ALA A 124 7.40 18.07 4.76
N LEU A 125 6.56 17.04 4.62
CA LEU A 125 5.18 17.05 5.10
C LEU A 125 5.10 17.42 6.60
N VAL A 126 5.89 16.73 7.43
CA VAL A 126 5.87 16.92 8.89
C VAL A 126 6.43 18.29 9.27
N GLU A 127 7.54 18.71 8.68
CA GLU A 127 8.13 20.04 8.89
C GLU A 127 7.14 21.16 8.56
N ASN A 128 6.46 21.07 7.41
CA ASN A 128 5.44 22.03 7.01
C ASN A 128 4.28 22.06 8.01
N SER A 129 3.87 20.89 8.51
CA SER A 129 2.77 20.75 9.48
C SER A 129 3.12 21.35 10.84
N LEU A 130 4.35 21.10 11.32
CA LEU A 130 4.87 21.66 12.56
C LEU A 130 5.08 23.18 12.46
N ARG A 131 5.60 23.66 11.32
CA ARG A 131 5.77 25.09 11.07
C ARG A 131 4.45 25.85 10.99
N ALA A 132 3.40 25.21 10.47
CA ALA A 132 2.05 25.80 10.43
C ALA A 132 1.49 26.11 11.83
N VAL A 133 1.93 25.39 12.86
CA VAL A 133 1.56 25.65 14.26
C VAL A 133 2.62 26.43 15.05
N GLY A 134 3.64 26.95 14.37
CA GLY A 134 4.66 27.81 14.96
C GLY A 134 5.85 27.07 15.59
N ILE A 135 6.00 25.76 15.35
CA ILE A 135 7.21 25.02 15.73
C ILE A 135 8.27 25.24 14.65
N PRO A 136 9.48 25.70 14.98
CA PRO A 136 10.51 26.06 14.00
C PRO A 136 11.24 24.81 13.46
N ALA A 137 10.50 23.91 12.83
CA ALA A 137 11.03 22.71 12.18
C ALA A 137 11.71 23.07 10.83
N GLY A 138 12.86 22.45 10.58
CA GLY A 138 13.56 22.50 9.29
C GLY A 138 14.70 21.50 9.23
N ASP A 139 14.86 20.86 8.07
CA ASP A 139 15.89 19.85 7.78
C ASP A 139 15.87 18.69 8.80
N LEU A 140 14.67 18.17 9.06
CA LEU A 140 14.48 17.01 9.92
C LEU A 140 14.72 15.74 9.12
N GLY A 141 15.48 14.82 9.70
CA GLY A 141 15.50 13.44 9.30
C GLY A 141 14.33 12.63 9.87
N THR A 142 14.51 11.32 9.91
CA THR A 142 13.53 10.37 10.42
C THR A 142 13.90 9.87 11.82
N GLN A 143 14.70 10.62 12.60
CA GLN A 143 15.15 10.18 13.93
C GLN A 143 14.27 10.79 15.02
N ILE A 144 13.89 9.97 16.00
CA ILE A 144 13.05 10.39 17.16
C ILE A 144 13.63 11.61 17.87
N GLY A 145 14.96 11.63 18.04
CA GLY A 145 15.69 12.70 18.72
C GLY A 145 15.47 14.09 18.12
N GLU A 146 15.28 14.17 16.80
CA GLU A 146 15.09 15.43 16.08
C GLU A 146 13.74 16.07 16.44
N TYR A 147 12.68 15.26 16.51
CA TYR A 147 11.35 15.72 16.90
C TYR A 147 11.25 16.04 18.39
N THR A 148 11.84 15.22 19.25
CA THR A 148 11.90 15.53 20.69
C THR A 148 12.76 16.76 20.98
N GLY A 149 13.80 17.00 20.17
CA GLY A 149 14.65 18.18 20.26
C GLY A 149 13.93 19.49 19.94
N LEU A 150 12.83 19.43 19.18
CA LEU A 150 11.94 20.57 18.91
C LEU A 150 10.90 20.82 20.01
N GLY A 151 10.98 20.09 21.13
CA GLY A 151 10.05 20.21 22.26
C GLY A 151 8.89 19.23 22.24
N GLY A 152 8.91 18.23 21.35
CA GLY A 152 7.96 17.12 21.39
C GLY A 152 8.25 16.15 22.53
N THR A 153 7.20 15.52 23.07
CA THR A 153 7.31 14.50 24.12
C THR A 153 7.13 13.11 23.53
N LEU A 154 7.98 12.16 23.94
CA LEU A 154 7.87 10.77 23.52
C LEU A 154 6.62 10.10 24.13
N VAL A 155 5.78 9.49 23.29
CA VAL A 155 4.61 8.73 23.69
C VAL A 155 5.00 7.26 23.84
N THR A 156 4.91 6.73 25.07
CA THR A 156 5.27 5.34 25.39
C THR A 156 4.08 4.46 25.74
N SER A 157 2.87 5.03 25.92
CA SER A 157 1.68 4.27 26.31
C SER A 157 1.04 3.49 25.16
N GLY A 158 1.37 3.82 23.91
CA GLY A 158 0.68 3.30 22.72
C GLY A 158 -0.64 4.01 22.41
N ASP A 159 -1.06 4.98 23.23
CA ASP A 159 -2.28 5.76 23.01
C ASP A 159 -2.01 6.90 22.04
N TYR A 160 -2.04 6.59 20.74
CA TYR A 160 -1.85 7.57 19.69
C TYR A 160 -3.03 8.54 19.62
N ALA A 161 -2.72 9.83 19.58
CA ALA A 161 -3.69 10.91 19.46
C ALA A 161 -3.48 11.66 18.14
N PRO A 162 -4.55 12.14 17.48
CA PRO A 162 -4.41 12.96 16.28
C PRO A 162 -3.43 14.11 16.51
N GLY A 163 -2.51 14.32 15.57
CA GLY A 163 -1.41 15.29 15.66
C GLY A 163 -0.09 14.68 16.13
N ASP A 164 -0.08 13.43 16.58
CA ASP A 164 1.15 12.69 16.87
C ASP A 164 1.98 12.47 15.60
N VAL A 165 3.29 12.62 15.73
CA VAL A 165 4.25 12.28 14.68
C VAL A 165 4.68 10.84 14.88
N LEU A 166 4.35 9.98 13.92
CA LEU A 166 4.75 8.58 13.86
C LEU A 166 6.11 8.47 13.17
N ILE A 167 7.06 7.76 13.78
CA ILE A 167 8.45 7.73 13.31
C ILE A 167 8.92 6.29 13.15
N TRP A 168 9.32 5.93 11.93
CA TRP A 168 10.07 4.71 11.63
C TRP A 168 11.51 5.12 11.34
N SER A 169 12.40 4.91 12.32
CA SER A 169 13.75 5.47 12.28
C SER A 169 14.53 5.03 11.05
N GLY A 170 15.08 6.01 10.32
CA GLY A 170 15.83 5.78 9.08
C GLY A 170 14.97 5.42 7.87
N ARG A 171 13.63 5.45 7.98
CA ARG A 171 12.71 4.99 6.91
C ARG A 171 11.63 5.99 6.56
N HIS A 172 10.79 6.39 7.52
CA HIS A 172 9.57 7.16 7.23
C HIS A 172 9.07 7.93 8.43
N VAL A 173 8.30 8.99 8.17
CA VAL A 173 7.52 9.71 9.18
C VAL A 173 6.14 10.07 8.65
N ALA A 174 5.16 10.17 9.54
CA ALA A 174 3.78 10.51 9.19
C ALA A 174 3.09 11.27 10.31
N VAL A 175 2.01 11.99 9.98
CA VAL A 175 1.16 12.66 10.97
C VAL A 175 -0.07 11.80 11.21
N TYR A 176 -0.24 11.30 12.43
CA TYR A 176 -1.43 10.53 12.80
C TYR A 176 -2.67 11.42 12.84
N ILE A 177 -3.77 10.99 12.24
CA ILE A 177 -5.02 11.76 12.19
C ILE A 177 -6.18 11.08 12.93
N GLY A 178 -5.91 9.96 13.60
CA GLY A 178 -6.92 9.18 14.32
C GLY A 178 -7.43 7.98 13.52
N ASN A 179 -8.22 7.13 14.19
CA ASN A 179 -8.87 5.95 13.58
C ASN A 179 -7.91 5.01 12.80
N GLY A 180 -6.66 4.91 13.24
CA GLY A 180 -5.66 4.08 12.56
C GLY A 180 -5.17 4.64 11.23
N GLN A 181 -5.37 5.93 10.96
CA GLN A 181 -4.95 6.61 9.74
C GLN A 181 -3.89 7.67 10.01
N ALA A 182 -3.06 7.93 9.01
CA ALA A 182 -2.08 9.01 9.03
C ALA A 182 -1.94 9.67 7.65
N VAL A 183 -1.40 10.88 7.62
CA VAL A 183 -0.97 11.55 6.38
C VAL A 183 0.50 11.23 6.14
N HIS A 184 0.79 10.75 4.93
CA HIS A 184 2.12 10.33 4.50
C HIS A 184 2.55 11.17 3.30
N GLY A 185 3.73 11.78 3.37
CA GLY A 185 4.39 12.41 2.22
C GLY A 185 5.29 11.38 1.52
N GLY A 186 5.36 11.41 0.20
CA GLY A 186 6.26 10.53 -0.56
C GLY A 186 5.89 9.05 -0.49
N TYR A 187 4.69 8.72 -0.03
CA TYR A 187 4.28 7.35 0.30
C TYR A 187 4.33 6.44 -0.92
N GLY A 188 5.13 5.36 -0.86
CA GLY A 188 5.34 4.47 -2.00
C GLY A 188 5.94 5.17 -3.24
N GLY A 189 6.64 6.31 -3.05
CA GLY A 189 7.17 7.14 -4.13
C GLY A 189 6.13 8.05 -4.79
N ASN A 190 4.97 8.27 -4.16
CA ASN A 190 3.85 9.03 -4.71
C ASN A 190 3.60 10.35 -3.94
N GLN A 191 2.51 11.04 -4.27
CA GLN A 191 2.04 12.26 -3.63
C GLN A 191 1.70 12.07 -2.15
N THR A 192 1.46 13.19 -1.46
CA THR A 192 0.95 13.18 -0.09
C THR A 192 -0.46 12.59 -0.07
N VAL A 193 -0.66 11.55 0.74
CA VAL A 193 -1.92 10.80 0.83
C VAL A 193 -2.28 10.51 2.27
N VAL A 194 -3.54 10.18 2.51
CA VAL A 194 -3.95 9.51 3.76
C VAL A 194 -3.85 8.01 3.52
N ALA A 195 -3.33 7.25 4.47
CA ALA A 195 -3.29 5.79 4.42
C ALA A 195 -3.33 5.21 5.84
N GLY A 196 -3.26 3.87 5.95
CA GLY A 196 -3.08 3.21 7.23
C GLY A 196 -1.84 3.71 7.98
N ALA A 197 -2.01 4.00 9.26
CA ALA A 197 -0.97 4.55 10.11
C ALA A 197 0.21 3.59 10.34
N PHE A 198 0.09 2.30 10.03
CA PHE A 198 1.08 1.28 10.36
C PHE A 198 1.63 0.62 9.11
N ILE A 199 2.70 1.21 8.57
CA ILE A 199 3.34 0.84 7.31
C ILE A 199 4.36 -0.29 7.57
N ASP A 200 3.88 -1.51 7.80
CA ASP A 200 4.70 -2.69 8.14
C ASP A 200 5.05 -2.84 9.64
N GLY A 201 4.15 -2.39 10.51
CA GLY A 201 4.24 -2.58 11.96
C GLY A 201 4.24 -1.28 12.76
N ALA A 202 4.52 -1.41 14.05
CA ALA A 202 4.53 -0.27 14.95
C ALA A 202 5.68 0.70 14.61
N PRO A 203 5.47 2.01 14.75
CA PRO A 203 6.55 2.98 14.61
C PRO A 203 7.64 2.72 15.66
N SER A 204 8.88 3.07 15.31
CA SER A 204 10.02 3.04 16.23
C SER A 204 9.83 3.99 17.42
N GLY A 205 9.09 5.07 17.21
CA GLY A 205 8.68 5.99 18.26
C GLY A 205 7.55 6.90 17.81
N VAL A 206 6.86 7.49 18.78
CA VAL A 206 5.80 8.47 18.53
C VAL A 206 6.08 9.70 19.35
N VAL A 207 6.01 10.87 18.72
CA VAL A 207 6.31 12.15 19.36
C VAL A 207 5.07 13.04 19.30
N ARG A 208 4.64 13.52 20.46
CA ARG A 208 3.50 14.41 20.63
C ARG A 208 3.96 15.84 20.84
N PHE A 209 3.34 16.78 20.13
CA PHE A 209 3.56 18.21 20.29
C PHE A 209 2.31 18.85 20.90
N GLY A 210 2.49 19.44 22.09
CA GLY A 210 1.40 19.95 22.92
C GLY A 210 0.87 18.89 23.87
#